data_AF-A0A5N5TN49-F1
#
_entry.id   AF-A0A5N5TN49-F1
#
_cell.length_a   1.000
_cell.length_b   1.000
_cell.length_c   1.000
_cell.angle_alpha   90.00
_cell.angle_beta   90.00
_cell.angle_gamma   90.00
#
_symmetry.space_group_name_H-M   'P 1'
#
loop_
_entity.id
_entity.type
_entity.pdbx_description
1 polymer ?
#
loop_
_entity_poly.entity_id
_entity_poly.type
_entity_poly.pdbx_seq_one_letter_code
_entity_poly.pdbx_strand_id
1 'polypeptide(L)'
;MMFETLLLYAGRSTSGENVIHGDWDIRVEQAEFKELSVTATSDGNVNVSMVVYRNSAKVVRSFKPDFVLIRQNLKDAGENYKNILLAFKFGGIPSINSLTAIYNFQDKPWIFSHLLEIQKRLGKENFPLIEQSYFPNHKEMLSAARYPCVLKIGHAHGGLGKVKVEGNSDFQDMASVVAVANTYCTTEPYINAKFDIHIQKIGGSYKCFQNQRIQLSIRTVFGFCLIIPKLKSITPNH
;
A
#
# COMPACT_ATOMS: atom_id res chain seq x y z
N MET A 1 8.35 2.00 -9.79
CA MET A 1 7.76 3.35 -9.60
C MET A 1 7.97 3.68 -8.13
N MET A 2 9.01 4.45 -7.81
CA MET A 2 9.30 4.90 -6.45
C MET A 2 8.15 5.79 -5.98
N PHE A 3 7.35 5.31 -5.03
CA PHE A 3 6.34 6.09 -4.34
C PHE A 3 6.82 6.22 -2.88
N GLU A 4 7.79 7.08 -2.65
CA GLU A 4 8.45 7.24 -1.34
C GLU A 4 8.41 8.71 -0.94
N THR A 5 7.20 9.29 -0.94
CA THR A 5 7.10 10.74 -0.84
C THR A 5 5.84 11.18 -0.09
N LEU A 6 6.05 11.76 1.09
CA LEU A 6 5.05 12.55 1.79
C LEU A 6 5.12 13.99 1.26
N LEU A 7 4.01 14.52 0.79
CA LEU A 7 3.88 15.93 0.39
C LEU A 7 3.05 16.65 1.45
N LEU A 8 3.66 17.63 2.11
CA LEU A 8 3.06 18.44 3.16
C LEU A 8 2.86 19.86 2.63
N TYR A 9 1.65 20.39 2.81
CA TYR A 9 1.27 21.70 2.27
C TYR A 9 1.22 22.76 3.36
N ALA A 10 1.72 23.97 3.09
CA ALA A 10 1.63 25.15 3.96
C ALA A 10 1.42 26.46 3.14
N GLY A 11 0.61 27.44 3.57
CA GLY A 11 0.51 28.79 2.93
C GLY A 11 1.50 29.82 3.53
N ARG A 12 2.01 30.90 2.89
CA ARG A 12 1.44 32.05 2.10
C ARG A 12 2.55 32.79 1.26
N SER A 13 2.30 33.29 0.02
CA SER A 13 2.78 34.57 -0.63
C SER A 13 3.24 34.58 -2.13
N THR A 14 2.63 35.49 -2.93
CA THR A 14 3.09 36.31 -4.09
C THR A 14 3.62 35.71 -5.41
N SER A 15 3.16 34.57 -5.92
CA SER A 15 3.41 34.26 -7.36
C SER A 15 2.38 33.34 -8.01
N GLY A 16 1.94 33.72 -9.22
CA GLY A 16 0.70 33.29 -9.88
C GLY A 16 0.60 31.87 -10.47
N GLU A 17 1.25 30.86 -9.91
CA GLU A 17 1.00 29.46 -10.27
C GLU A 17 0.84 28.59 -9.02
N ASN A 18 -0.30 27.89 -8.92
CA ASN A 18 -0.78 27.10 -7.77
C ASN A 18 -1.48 27.91 -6.67
N VAL A 19 -2.55 28.58 -7.05
CA VAL A 19 -3.34 29.43 -6.16
C VAL A 19 -4.68 28.78 -5.81
N ILE A 20 -4.95 28.50 -4.53
CA ILE A 20 -6.28 28.08 -4.06
C ILE A 20 -7.17 29.33 -4.02
N HIS A 21 -8.33 29.26 -4.67
CA HIS A 21 -9.30 30.37 -4.78
C HIS A 21 -8.74 31.69 -5.35
N GLY A 22 -7.58 31.69 -6.01
CA GLY A 22 -7.00 32.88 -6.61
C GLY A 22 -6.20 33.78 -5.65
N ASP A 23 -6.19 33.49 -4.35
CA ASP A 23 -5.51 34.31 -3.32
C ASP A 23 -4.50 33.55 -2.43
N TRP A 24 -4.45 32.22 -2.47
CA TRP A 24 -3.64 31.39 -1.56
C TRP A 24 -2.57 30.57 -2.27
N ASP A 25 -1.29 30.87 -2.04
CA ASP A 25 -0.19 30.06 -2.58
C ASP A 25 0.04 28.77 -1.80
N ILE A 26 0.43 27.74 -2.55
CA ILE A 26 0.72 26.41 -2.04
C ILE A 26 2.23 26.21 -1.92
N ARG A 27 2.75 26.15 -0.68
CA ARG A 27 4.12 25.66 -0.43
C ARG A 27 4.09 24.15 -0.26
N VAL A 28 5.02 23.48 -0.93
CA VAL A 28 5.17 22.03 -0.88
C VAL A 28 6.47 21.67 -0.16
N GLU A 29 6.35 20.90 0.92
CA GLU A 29 7.48 20.24 1.57
C GLU A 29 7.41 18.74 1.29
N GLN A 30 8.56 18.15 0.97
CA GLN A 30 8.67 16.77 0.54
C GLN A 30 9.66 16.00 1.42
N ALA A 31 9.24 14.84 1.97
CA ALA A 31 10.11 13.92 2.73
C ALA A 31 9.60 12.48 2.75
N GLU A 32 10.47 11.57 3.14
CA GLU A 32 10.08 10.22 3.56
C GLU A 32 9.70 10.19 5.05
N PHE A 33 8.89 9.21 5.47
CA PHE A 33 8.54 9.05 6.88
C PHE A 33 9.74 8.92 7.81
N LYS A 34 10.83 8.26 7.37
CA LYS A 34 12.06 8.09 8.15
C LYS A 34 12.78 9.40 8.48
N GLU A 35 12.49 10.47 7.73
CA GLU A 35 13.12 11.79 7.88
C GLU A 35 12.30 12.73 8.77
N LEU A 36 11.14 12.27 9.24
CA LEU A 36 10.15 13.08 9.95
C LEU A 36 10.10 12.76 11.43
N SER A 37 9.95 13.82 12.22
CA SER A 37 9.46 13.79 13.59
C SER A 37 8.22 14.67 13.68
N VAL A 38 7.16 14.18 14.32
CA VAL A 38 5.88 14.89 14.39
C VAL A 38 5.41 14.94 15.83
N THR A 39 5.05 16.14 16.29
CA THR A 39 4.35 16.36 17.55
C THR A 39 2.99 16.99 17.26
N ALA A 40 1.99 16.62 18.06
CA ALA A 40 0.65 17.15 17.95
C ALA A 40 0.08 17.42 19.34
N THR A 41 -0.68 18.49 19.48
CA THR A 41 -1.35 18.89 20.73
C THR A 41 -2.87 18.91 20.53
N SER A 42 -3.62 18.81 21.63
CA SER A 42 -5.08 18.64 21.62
C SER A 42 -5.85 19.88 21.13
N ASP A 43 -5.17 21.01 21.00
CA ASP A 43 -5.67 22.25 20.40
C ASP A 43 -5.57 22.25 18.86
N GLY A 44 -5.12 21.15 18.25
CA GLY A 44 -5.00 20.99 16.79
C GLY A 44 -3.67 21.48 16.21
N ASN A 45 -2.71 21.91 17.04
CA ASN A 45 -1.38 22.26 16.54
C ASN A 45 -0.59 20.99 16.19
N VAL A 46 -0.15 20.87 14.94
CA VAL A 46 0.82 19.86 14.49
C VAL A 46 2.12 20.53 14.08
N ASN A 47 3.22 20.10 14.67
CA ASN A 47 4.57 20.52 14.29
C ASN A 47 5.30 19.33 13.66
N VAL A 48 5.75 19.52 12.42
CA VAL A 48 6.58 18.55 11.71
C VAL A 48 8.00 19.10 11.66
N SER A 49 8.94 18.29 12.13
CA SER A 49 10.37 18.52 11.97
C SER A 49 10.93 17.52 10.97
N MET A 50 11.61 18.04 9.94
CA MET A 50 12.22 17.28 8.87
C MET A 50 13.74 17.42 8.94
N VAL A 51 14.44 16.30 8.81
CA VAL A 51 15.89 16.28 8.65
C VAL A 51 16.24 16.42 7.17
N VAL A 52 17.05 17.41 6.81
CA VAL A 52 17.55 17.63 5.45
C VAL A 52 19.07 17.73 5.48
N TYR A 53 19.75 17.07 4.55
CA TYR A 53 21.21 17.20 4.39
C TYR A 53 21.51 18.27 3.34
N ARG A 54 22.29 19.29 3.70
CA ARG A 54 22.78 20.33 2.79
C ARG A 54 24.29 20.41 2.91
N ASN A 55 25.03 20.22 1.82
CA ASN A 55 26.50 20.21 1.80
C ASN A 55 27.09 19.32 2.92
N SER A 56 26.54 18.12 3.10
CA SER A 56 26.90 17.16 4.16
C SER A 56 26.61 17.61 5.61
N ALA A 57 26.07 18.81 5.82
CA ALA A 57 25.59 19.26 7.12
C ALA A 57 24.12 18.84 7.32
N LYS A 58 23.83 18.26 8.50
CA LYS A 58 22.47 17.90 8.93
C LYS A 58 21.74 19.17 9.39
N VAL A 59 20.70 19.57 8.67
CA VAL A 59 19.85 20.71 9.01
C VAL A 59 18.46 20.21 9.37
N VAL A 60 17.94 20.61 10.52
CA VAL A 60 16.55 20.33 10.91
C VAL A 60 15.70 21.56 10.60
N ARG A 61 14.59 21.36 9.89
CA ARG A 61 13.61 22.41 9.62
C ARG A 61 12.26 22.00 10.16
N SER A 62 11.56 22.91 10.82
CA SER A 62 10.24 22.67 11.38
C SER A 62 9.19 23.55 10.70
N PHE A 63 7.99 23.01 10.53
CA PHE A 63 6.86 23.70 9.94
C PHE A 63 5.54 23.09 10.45
N LYS A 64 4.44 23.81 10.21
CA LYS A 64 3.08 23.35 10.54
C LYS A 64 2.35 23.06 9.23
N PRO A 65 2.02 21.78 8.92
CA PRO A 65 1.29 21.46 7.71
C PRO A 65 -0.20 21.77 7.87
N ASP A 66 -0.83 22.27 6.80
CA ASP A 66 -2.28 22.44 6.69
C ASP A 66 -2.96 21.21 6.05
N PHE A 67 -2.20 20.43 5.28
CA PHE A 67 -2.66 19.24 4.57
C PHE A 67 -1.51 18.25 4.36
N VAL A 68 -1.83 16.95 4.28
CA VAL A 68 -0.84 15.90 3.97
C VAL A 68 -1.30 14.94 2.87
N LEU A 69 -0.46 14.75 1.86
CA LEU A 69 -0.63 13.73 0.82
C LEU A 69 0.37 12.60 1.05
N ILE A 70 -0.15 11.41 1.36
CA ILE A 70 0.67 10.23 1.70
C ILE A 70 0.83 9.33 0.48
N ARG A 71 2.06 9.20 -0.01
CA ARG A 71 2.39 8.30 -1.14
C ARG A 71 3.27 7.11 -0.72
N GLN A 72 3.82 7.12 0.49
CA GLN A 72 4.67 6.05 1.01
C GLN A 72 3.85 5.03 1.81
N ASN A 73 4.27 3.75 1.80
CA ASN A 73 3.69 2.74 2.67
C ASN A 73 3.99 3.07 4.13
N LEU A 74 2.99 2.91 5.00
CA LEU A 74 3.15 3.19 6.42
C LEU A 74 4.00 2.13 7.15
N LYS A 75 3.98 0.89 6.64
CA LYS A 75 4.64 -0.27 7.21
C LYS A 75 5.28 -1.09 6.10
N ASP A 76 6.50 -1.56 6.32
CA ASP A 76 7.14 -2.55 5.46
C ASP A 76 7.94 -3.55 6.31
N ALA A 77 8.73 -4.43 5.69
CA ALA A 77 9.58 -5.40 6.35
C ALA A 77 10.66 -4.74 7.23
N GLY A 78 10.29 -4.38 8.46
CA GLY A 78 11.18 -3.78 9.47
C GLY A 78 10.90 -2.30 9.78
N GLU A 79 10.03 -1.64 9.00
CA GLU A 79 9.70 -0.23 9.20
C GLU A 79 8.23 -0.05 9.58
N ASN A 80 7.94 0.84 10.53
CA ASN A 80 6.58 1.12 10.98
C ASN A 80 6.43 2.60 11.41
N TYR A 81 5.74 3.36 10.57
CA TYR A 81 5.51 4.79 10.75
C TYR A 81 4.11 5.12 11.26
N LYS A 82 3.39 4.13 11.80
CA LYS A 82 2.03 4.29 12.36
C LYS A 82 1.93 5.47 13.33
N ASN A 83 2.95 5.68 14.16
CA ASN A 83 2.95 6.75 15.15
C ASN A 83 2.93 8.15 14.52
N ILE A 84 3.54 8.33 13.35
CA ILE A 84 3.47 9.59 12.59
C ILE A 84 2.04 9.82 12.09
N LEU A 85 1.39 8.78 11.55
CA LEU A 85 -0.01 8.85 11.12
C LEU A 85 -0.96 9.20 12.28
N LEU A 86 -0.71 8.61 13.46
CA LEU A 86 -1.47 8.91 14.67
C LEU A 86 -1.33 10.38 15.08
N ALA A 87 -0.12 10.96 15.00
CA ALA A 87 0.09 12.38 15.30
C ALA A 87 -0.70 13.28 14.34
N PHE A 88 -0.67 13.00 13.03
CA PHE A 88 -1.48 13.73 12.06
C PHE A 88 -2.99 13.60 12.33
N LYS A 89 -3.45 12.41 12.70
CA LYS A 89 -4.86 12.17 13.02
C LYS A 89 -5.28 12.89 14.31
N PHE A 90 -4.42 12.87 15.33
CA PHE A 90 -4.65 13.50 16.62
C PHE A 90 -4.76 15.02 16.49
N GLY A 91 -3.86 15.64 15.72
CA GLY A 91 -3.91 17.08 15.45
C GLY A 91 -4.89 17.50 14.35
N GLY A 92 -5.69 16.57 13.81
CA GLY A 92 -6.77 16.91 12.88
C GLY A 92 -6.33 17.30 11.46
N ILE A 93 -5.14 16.90 11.00
CA ILE A 93 -4.64 17.25 9.66
C ILE A 93 -5.45 16.52 8.57
N PRO A 94 -6.05 17.24 7.60
CA PRO A 94 -6.67 16.64 6.43
C PRO A 94 -5.68 15.91 5.52
N SER A 95 -6.13 14.85 4.84
CA SER A 95 -5.25 14.02 4.00
C SER A 95 -5.94 13.35 2.81
N ILE A 96 -5.15 13.11 1.75
CA ILE A 96 -5.46 12.19 0.64
C ILE A 96 -4.45 11.03 0.63
N ASN A 97 -4.87 9.76 0.62
CA ASN A 97 -6.20 9.29 1.04
C ASN A 97 -6.47 9.69 2.50
N SER A 98 -7.70 9.53 3.00
CA SER A 98 -7.99 9.88 4.40
C SER A 98 -7.09 9.11 5.35
N LEU A 99 -6.67 9.75 6.45
CA LEU A 99 -5.81 9.12 7.47
C LEU A 99 -6.43 7.83 8.02
N THR A 100 -7.76 7.77 8.13
CA THR A 100 -8.50 6.57 8.53
C THR A 100 -8.38 5.45 7.50
N ALA A 101 -8.49 5.74 6.20
CA ALA A 101 -8.29 4.73 5.15
C ALA A 101 -6.85 4.20 5.18
N ILE A 102 -5.87 5.09 5.32
CA ILE A 102 -4.44 4.71 5.39
C ILE A 102 -4.18 3.84 6.63
N TYR A 103 -4.77 4.19 7.78
CA TYR A 103 -4.68 3.39 9.00
C TYR A 103 -5.26 1.98 8.79
N ASN A 104 -6.42 1.85 8.16
CA ASN A 104 -7.05 0.56 7.90
C ASN A 104 -6.34 -0.26 6.80
N PHE A 105 -5.46 0.37 6.01
CA PHE A 105 -4.67 -0.28 4.97
C PHE A 105 -3.37 -0.94 5.49
N GLN A 106 -3.11 -0.90 6.80
CA GLN A 106 -1.90 -1.45 7.41
C GLN A 106 -1.77 -2.98 7.38
N ASP A 107 -2.86 -3.70 7.11
CA ASP A 107 -2.88 -5.15 7.07
C ASP A 107 -3.59 -5.65 5.82
N LYS A 108 -2.87 -6.43 5.00
CA LYS A 108 -3.41 -6.92 3.73
C LYS A 108 -4.61 -7.86 3.92
N PRO A 109 -4.62 -8.78 4.90
CA PRO A 109 -5.81 -9.60 5.16
C PRO A 109 -7.03 -8.78 5.55
N TRP A 110 -6.85 -7.66 6.26
CA TRP A 110 -7.93 -6.74 6.59
C TRP A 110 -8.51 -6.07 5.34
N ILE A 111 -7.66 -5.62 4.41
CA ILE A 111 -8.14 -5.09 3.12
C ILE A 111 -8.82 -6.20 2.31
N PHE A 112 -8.26 -7.41 2.33
CA PHE A 112 -8.80 -8.55 1.58
C PHE A 112 -10.20 -8.95 2.05
N SER A 113 -10.53 -8.82 3.34
CA SER A 113 -11.88 -9.09 3.84
C SER A 113 -12.92 -8.14 3.21
N HIS A 114 -12.59 -6.86 3.02
CA HIS A 114 -13.45 -5.94 2.28
C HIS A 114 -13.62 -6.34 0.81
N LEU A 115 -12.59 -6.92 0.18
CA LEU A 115 -12.72 -7.47 -1.17
C LEU A 115 -13.63 -8.70 -1.21
N LEU A 116 -13.59 -9.56 -0.17
CA LEU A 116 -14.51 -10.68 -0.02
C LEU A 116 -15.96 -10.19 0.16
N GLU A 117 -16.20 -9.11 0.91
CA GLU A 117 -17.53 -8.49 1.03
C GLU A 117 -18.04 -7.98 -0.32
N ILE A 118 -17.19 -7.34 -1.11
CA ILE A 118 -17.52 -6.91 -2.48
C ILE A 118 -17.85 -8.12 -3.36
N GLN A 119 -17.05 -9.18 -3.31
CA GLN A 119 -17.32 -10.41 -4.06
C GLN A 119 -18.65 -11.05 -3.66
N LYS A 120 -18.97 -11.12 -2.37
CA LYS A 120 -20.26 -11.64 -1.88
C LYS A 120 -21.44 -10.86 -2.44
N ARG A 121 -21.31 -9.54 -2.55
CA ARG A 121 -22.36 -8.67 -3.09
C ARG A 121 -22.50 -8.75 -4.61
N LEU A 122 -21.39 -8.82 -5.34
CA LEU A 122 -21.38 -8.76 -6.81
C LEU A 122 -21.39 -10.14 -7.49
N GLY A 123 -21.06 -11.20 -6.77
CA GLY A 123 -20.88 -12.55 -7.30
C GLY A 123 -19.48 -12.77 -7.90
N LYS A 124 -19.04 -14.04 -7.93
CA LYS A 124 -17.72 -14.43 -8.45
C LYS A 124 -17.53 -14.09 -9.94
N GLU A 125 -18.61 -14.04 -10.72
CA GLU A 125 -18.54 -13.71 -12.16
C GLU A 125 -18.20 -12.24 -12.40
N ASN A 126 -18.78 -11.32 -11.62
CA ASN A 126 -18.55 -9.88 -11.77
C ASN A 126 -17.32 -9.40 -11.01
N PHE A 127 -16.94 -10.09 -9.94
CA PHE A 127 -15.75 -9.76 -9.13
C PHE A 127 -14.93 -11.02 -8.85
N PRO A 128 -14.09 -11.46 -9.81
CA PRO A 128 -13.32 -12.69 -9.71
C PRO A 128 -12.07 -12.52 -8.83
N LEU A 129 -12.31 -12.41 -7.52
CA LEU A 129 -11.26 -12.40 -6.51
C LEU A 129 -10.61 -13.79 -6.40
N ILE A 130 -9.28 -13.82 -6.35
CA ILE A 130 -8.52 -15.05 -6.13
C ILE A 130 -8.89 -15.71 -4.81
N GLU A 131 -8.96 -17.04 -4.77
CA GLU A 131 -9.16 -17.77 -3.52
C GLU A 131 -7.88 -17.69 -2.67
N GLN A 132 -8.02 -17.28 -1.42
CA GLN A 132 -6.91 -17.10 -0.50
C GLN A 132 -7.27 -17.68 0.86
N SER A 133 -6.33 -18.40 1.47
CA SER A 133 -6.41 -18.89 2.85
C SER A 133 -5.61 -17.97 3.76
N TYR A 134 -6.13 -17.71 4.96
CA TYR A 134 -5.46 -16.92 6.00
C TYR A 134 -5.06 -17.81 7.16
N PHE A 135 -3.81 -17.66 7.61
CA PHE A 135 -3.25 -18.35 8.76
C PHE A 135 -2.81 -17.29 9.77
N PRO A 136 -3.42 -17.22 10.97
CA PRO A 136 -3.06 -16.21 11.96
C PRO A 136 -1.61 -16.36 12.46
N ASN A 137 -1.07 -17.57 12.41
CA ASN A 137 0.31 -17.89 12.75
C ASN A 137 0.70 -19.25 12.12
N HIS A 138 1.96 -19.64 12.29
CA HIS A 138 2.53 -20.87 11.72
C HIS A 138 1.87 -22.18 12.20
N LYS A 139 1.23 -22.21 13.39
CA LYS A 139 0.67 -23.44 13.95
C LYS A 139 -0.50 -23.99 13.12
N GLU A 140 -1.21 -23.09 12.43
CA GLU A 140 -2.33 -23.45 11.55
C GLU A 140 -1.87 -23.87 10.14
N MET A 141 -0.57 -23.77 9.84
CA MET A 141 -0.02 -24.08 8.51
C MET A 141 0.26 -25.57 8.33
N LEU A 142 -0.80 -26.39 8.33
CA LEU A 142 -0.69 -27.86 8.18
C LEU A 142 -0.57 -28.31 6.71
N SER A 143 -1.29 -27.64 5.81
CA SER A 143 -1.21 -27.85 4.36
C SER A 143 -1.89 -26.69 3.63
N ALA A 144 -1.58 -26.52 2.34
CA ALA A 144 -2.32 -25.64 1.46
C ALA A 144 -3.42 -26.40 0.70
N ALA A 145 -4.50 -25.69 0.33
CA ALA A 145 -5.62 -26.27 -0.43
C ALA A 145 -5.22 -26.75 -1.84
N ARG A 146 -4.18 -26.15 -2.45
CA ARG A 146 -3.68 -26.49 -3.78
C ARG A 146 -2.19 -26.19 -3.90
N TYR A 147 -1.48 -27.02 -4.66
CA TYR A 147 -0.10 -26.79 -5.06
C TYR A 147 0.03 -26.70 -6.59
N PRO A 148 1.01 -25.92 -7.12
CA PRO A 148 1.81 -24.96 -6.38
C PRO A 148 0.97 -23.78 -5.86
N CYS A 149 1.38 -23.20 -4.73
CA CYS A 149 0.77 -22.00 -4.17
C CYS A 149 1.77 -20.86 -4.01
N VAL A 150 1.26 -19.65 -3.87
CA VAL A 150 2.02 -18.47 -3.47
C VAL A 150 1.73 -18.21 -2.00
N LEU A 151 2.77 -18.34 -1.19
CA LEU A 151 2.76 -18.06 0.24
C LEU A 151 3.20 -16.60 0.45
N LYS A 152 2.46 -15.84 1.26
CA LYS A 152 2.73 -14.43 1.56
C LYS A 152 2.79 -14.20 3.07
N ILE A 153 3.98 -13.88 3.56
CA ILE A 153 4.29 -13.68 4.99
C ILE A 153 4.04 -12.22 5.38
N GLY A 154 3.19 -12.01 6.38
CA GLY A 154 2.95 -10.70 7.02
C GLY A 154 2.53 -9.58 6.06
N HIS A 155 2.94 -8.36 6.41
CA HIS A 155 2.71 -7.15 5.62
C HIS A 155 4.03 -6.63 5.05
N ALA A 156 4.29 -6.93 3.78
CA ALA A 156 5.49 -6.44 3.09
C ALA A 156 5.23 -6.08 1.62
N HIS A 157 5.95 -5.06 1.14
CA HIS A 157 5.86 -4.55 -0.23
C HIS A 157 7.05 -5.04 -1.09
N GLY A 158 7.19 -4.55 -2.33
CA GLY A 158 8.33 -4.88 -3.20
C GLY A 158 8.52 -6.35 -3.58
N GLY A 159 7.52 -7.21 -3.35
CA GLY A 159 7.66 -8.67 -3.53
C GLY A 159 8.30 -9.40 -2.34
N LEU A 160 8.67 -8.69 -1.27
CA LEU A 160 9.18 -9.29 -0.04
C LEU A 160 8.14 -10.20 0.63
N GLY A 161 8.64 -11.27 1.26
CA GLY A 161 7.83 -12.26 1.98
C GLY A 161 6.92 -13.09 1.07
N LYS A 162 7.13 -13.12 -0.25
CA LYS A 162 6.31 -13.88 -1.20
C LYS A 162 7.12 -15.00 -1.82
N VAL A 163 6.66 -16.23 -1.65
CA VAL A 163 7.38 -17.44 -2.06
C VAL A 163 6.43 -18.36 -2.81
N LYS A 164 6.89 -18.93 -3.93
CA LYS A 164 6.19 -20.03 -4.60
C LYS A 164 6.57 -21.33 -3.89
N VAL A 165 5.57 -22.11 -3.51
CA VAL A 165 5.71 -23.38 -2.78
C VAL A 165 5.17 -24.49 -3.68
N GLU A 166 6.00 -25.47 -4.01
CA GLU A 166 5.67 -26.49 -5.02
C GLU A 166 4.91 -27.69 -4.42
N GLY A 167 5.09 -27.97 -3.12
CA GLY A 167 4.43 -29.08 -2.47
C GLY A 167 4.38 -28.95 -0.95
N ASN A 168 3.86 -30.00 -0.30
CA ASN A 168 3.60 -29.98 1.14
C ASN A 168 4.88 -29.96 1.99
N SER A 169 5.98 -30.58 1.51
CA SER A 169 7.27 -30.53 2.23
C SER A 169 7.78 -29.10 2.34
N ASP A 170 7.92 -28.41 1.20
CA ASP A 170 8.29 -26.99 1.13
C ASP A 170 7.36 -26.10 1.96
N PHE A 171 6.07 -26.45 2.01
CA PHE A 171 5.09 -25.71 2.81
C PHE A 171 5.36 -25.80 4.31
N GLN A 172 5.72 -26.99 4.81
CA GLN A 172 6.11 -27.20 6.20
C GLN A 172 7.41 -26.47 6.54
N ASP A 173 8.39 -26.48 5.62
CA ASP A 173 9.62 -25.71 5.79
C ASP A 173 9.31 -24.21 5.89
N MET A 174 8.42 -23.70 5.03
CA MET A 174 8.00 -22.30 5.10
C MET A 174 7.20 -21.96 6.37
N ALA A 175 6.45 -22.90 6.94
CA ALA A 175 5.79 -22.69 8.23
C ALA A 175 6.82 -22.40 9.34
N SER A 176 7.98 -23.05 9.33
CA SER A 176 9.07 -22.76 10.26
C SER A 176 9.64 -21.34 10.08
N VAL A 177 9.75 -20.85 8.84
CA VAL A 177 10.17 -19.46 8.54
C VAL A 177 9.14 -18.46 9.06
N VAL A 178 7.84 -18.75 8.88
CA VAL A 178 6.76 -17.93 9.44
C VAL A 178 6.79 -17.92 10.97
N ALA A 179 7.19 -19.04 11.60
CA ALA A 179 7.36 -19.10 13.05
C ALA A 179 8.41 -18.10 13.56
N VAL A 180 9.55 -18.01 12.87
CA VAL A 180 10.62 -17.05 13.18
C VAL A 180 10.16 -15.61 12.92
N ALA A 181 9.43 -15.37 11.83
CA ALA A 181 8.90 -14.05 11.52
C ALA A 181 7.80 -13.57 12.50
N ASN A 182 7.23 -14.48 13.29
CA ASN A 182 6.21 -14.24 14.31
C ASN A 182 5.05 -13.35 13.81
N THR A 183 4.49 -13.72 12.66
CA THR A 183 3.42 -12.96 12.00
C THR A 183 2.43 -13.90 11.30
N TYR A 184 1.36 -13.33 10.75
CA TYR A 184 0.37 -14.08 9.95
C TYR A 184 0.93 -14.45 8.57
N CYS A 185 0.25 -15.37 7.91
CA CYS A 185 0.55 -15.79 6.56
C CYS A 185 -0.75 -15.91 5.74
N THR A 186 -0.66 -15.74 4.42
CA THR A 186 -1.74 -16.09 3.49
C THR A 186 -1.21 -16.97 2.37
N THR A 187 -2.05 -17.83 1.83
CA THR A 187 -1.72 -18.65 0.66
C THR A 187 -2.78 -18.48 -0.41
N GLU A 188 -2.36 -18.48 -1.67
CA GLU A 188 -3.28 -18.47 -2.81
C GLU A 188 -2.73 -19.38 -3.93
N PRO A 189 -3.57 -19.94 -4.80
CA PRO A 189 -3.10 -20.75 -5.91
C PRO A 189 -2.10 -20.00 -6.79
N TYR A 190 -1.02 -20.68 -7.20
CA TYR A 190 -0.10 -20.09 -8.17
C TYR A 190 -0.79 -20.02 -9.54
N ILE A 191 -0.83 -18.81 -10.12
CA ILE A 191 -1.40 -18.58 -11.44
C ILE A 191 -0.29 -18.35 -12.45
N ASN A 192 -0.22 -19.23 -13.46
CA ASN A 192 0.62 -19.01 -14.63
C ASN A 192 -0.02 -17.97 -15.58
N ALA A 193 -0.02 -16.72 -15.15
CA ALA A 193 -0.63 -15.63 -15.90
C ALA A 193 0.27 -15.19 -17.08
N LYS A 194 -0.34 -14.95 -18.24
CA LYS A 194 0.35 -14.35 -19.42
C LYS A 194 0.72 -12.89 -19.19
N PHE A 195 -0.14 -12.17 -18.48
CA PHE A 195 0.00 -10.76 -18.10
C PHE A 195 -0.82 -10.51 -16.84
N ASP A 196 -0.55 -9.40 -16.15
CA ASP A 196 -1.40 -8.84 -15.11
C ASP A 196 -2.03 -7.54 -15.58
N ILE A 197 -3.20 -7.23 -15.02
CA ILE A 197 -3.93 -5.99 -15.26
C ILE A 197 -3.95 -5.17 -13.98
N HIS A 198 -3.64 -3.89 -14.10
CA HIS A 198 -3.77 -2.91 -13.03
C HIS A 198 -4.78 -1.83 -13.46
N ILE A 199 -5.93 -1.80 -12.78
CA ILE A 199 -6.93 -0.74 -12.94
C ILE A 199 -6.73 0.29 -11.83
N GLN A 200 -6.49 1.55 -12.20
CA GLN A 200 -6.28 2.65 -11.29
C GLN A 200 -7.38 3.69 -11.44
N LYS A 201 -7.87 4.20 -10.31
CA LYS A 201 -8.77 5.35 -10.23
C LYS A 201 -8.09 6.49 -9.47
N ILE A 202 -8.05 7.69 -10.05
CA ILE A 202 -7.60 8.93 -9.41
C ILE A 202 -8.67 9.99 -9.64
N GLY A 203 -9.37 10.39 -8.59
CA GLY A 203 -10.53 11.28 -8.71
C GLY A 203 -11.59 10.71 -9.67
N GLY A 204 -11.96 11.47 -10.70
CA GLY A 204 -12.86 11.03 -11.76
C GLY A 204 -12.20 10.26 -12.91
N SER A 205 -10.86 10.11 -12.91
CA SER A 205 -10.10 9.49 -14.00
C SER A 205 -9.84 8.00 -13.73
N TYR A 206 -9.94 7.20 -14.79
CA TYR A 206 -9.67 5.77 -14.79
C TYR A 206 -8.58 5.45 -15.81
N LYS A 207 -7.62 4.62 -15.43
CA LYS A 207 -6.58 4.09 -16.32
C LYS A 207 -6.44 2.59 -16.11
N CYS A 208 -6.19 1.86 -17.19
CA CYS A 208 -5.95 0.43 -17.17
C CYS A 208 -4.58 0.16 -17.80
N PHE A 209 -3.72 -0.54 -17.06
CA PHE A 209 -2.39 -0.93 -17.51
C PHE A 209 -2.31 -2.44 -17.62
N GLN A 210 -1.72 -2.92 -18.70
CA GLN A 210 -1.40 -4.33 -18.88
C GLN A 210 0.12 -4.49 -18.79
N ASN A 211 0.59 -5.32 -17.87
CA ASN A 211 2.00 -5.61 -17.73
C ASN A 211 2.29 -6.99 -18.30
N GLN A 212 3.10 -7.04 -19.36
CA GLN A 212 3.59 -8.30 -19.94
C GLN A 212 4.90 -8.69 -19.27
N ARG A 213 5.05 -9.97 -18.94
CA ARG A 213 6.28 -10.51 -18.34
C ARG A 213 7.41 -10.48 -19.37
N ILE A 214 8.51 -9.79 -19.06
CA ILE A 214 9.75 -9.82 -19.87
C ILE A 214 10.76 -10.85 -19.30
N GLN A 215 10.61 -11.28 -18.03
CA GLN A 215 11.41 -12.33 -17.40
C GLN A 215 10.59 -13.17 -16.39
N LEU A 216 10.98 -14.44 -16.21
CA LEU A 216 10.40 -15.46 -15.30
C LEU A 216 10.53 -15.15 -13.79
N SER A 217 10.56 -13.89 -13.40
CA SER A 217 10.58 -13.50 -11.99
C SER A 217 9.17 -13.57 -11.42
N ILE A 218 8.99 -14.29 -10.32
CA ILE A 218 7.73 -14.35 -9.53
C ILE A 218 7.36 -12.96 -8.96
N ARG A 219 8.26 -11.97 -9.06
CA ARG A 219 8.15 -10.64 -8.42
C ARG A 219 7.39 -9.61 -9.26
N THR A 220 6.22 -9.93 -9.80
CA THR A 220 5.30 -8.84 -10.13
C THR A 220 4.64 -8.36 -8.84
N VAL A 221 4.43 -7.05 -8.75
CA VAL A 221 3.77 -6.36 -7.65
C VAL A 221 2.37 -6.97 -7.45
N PHE A 222 2.28 -8.01 -6.60
CA PHE A 222 1.01 -8.57 -6.13
C PHE A 222 0.34 -7.54 -5.21
N GLY A 223 -0.20 -6.48 -5.81
CA GLY A 223 -1.49 -5.96 -5.38
C GLY A 223 -2.55 -7.03 -5.68
N PHE A 224 -3.68 -6.98 -4.97
CA PHE A 224 -4.76 -7.94 -5.11
C PHE A 224 -5.08 -8.21 -6.59
N CYS A 225 -4.74 -9.42 -7.05
CA CYS A 225 -4.89 -9.78 -8.46
C CYS A 225 -6.34 -10.24 -8.67
N LEU A 226 -7.10 -9.48 -9.44
CA LEU A 226 -8.35 -9.94 -10.04
C LEU A 226 -7.98 -10.83 -11.22
N ILE A 227 -8.34 -12.11 -11.16
CA ILE A 227 -8.19 -13.01 -12.30
C ILE A 227 -9.36 -12.70 -13.23
N ILE A 228 -9.15 -11.90 -14.29
CA ILE A 228 -10.19 -11.65 -15.30
C ILE A 228 -10.06 -12.72 -16.40
N PRO A 229 -10.93 -13.75 -16.47
CA PRO A 229 -10.74 -14.85 -17.42
C PRO A 229 -11.14 -14.48 -18.86
N LYS A 230 -11.88 -13.39 -19.05
CA LYS A 230 -12.35 -12.90 -20.35
C LYS A 230 -12.52 -11.38 -20.33
N LEU A 231 -11.53 -10.64 -20.84
CA LEU A 231 -11.84 -9.37 -21.48
C LEU A 231 -12.45 -9.70 -22.84
N LYS A 232 -13.78 -9.67 -22.94
CA LYS A 232 -14.40 -9.40 -24.24
C LYS A 232 -13.91 -8.01 -24.63
N SER A 233 -13.36 -7.88 -25.83
CA SER A 233 -12.96 -6.61 -26.43
C SER A 233 -14.08 -5.60 -26.22
N ILE A 234 -13.82 -4.55 -25.45
CA ILE A 234 -14.64 -3.35 -25.48
C ILE A 234 -14.22 -2.64 -26.76
N THR A 235 -14.82 -3.04 -27.88
CA THR A 235 -14.85 -2.20 -29.07
C THR A 235 -15.76 -1.03 -28.75
N PRO A 236 -15.31 0.23 -28.89
CA PRO A 236 -16.23 1.35 -28.84
C PRO A 236 -17.20 1.19 -30.02
N ASN A 237 -18.48 0.99 -29.73
CA ASN A 237 -19.51 1.13 -30.75
C ASN A 237 -19.58 2.62 -31.08
N HIS A 238 -19.18 2.96 -32.30
CA HIS A 238 -19.60 4.19 -32.97
C HIS A 238 -21.02 4.00 -33.53
#